data_AF-A0A977Q230-F1
#
_entry.id   AF-A0A977Q230-F1
#
_cell.length_a   1.000
_cell.length_b   1.000
_cell.length_c   1.000
_cell.angle_alpha   90.00
_cell.angle_beta   90.00
_cell.angle_gamma   90.00
#
_symmetry.space_group_name_H-M   'P 1'
#
loop_
_entity.id
_entity.type
_entity.pdbx_description
1 polymer ?
#
loop_
_entity_poly.entity_id
_entity_poly.type
_entity_poly.pdbx_seq_one_letter_code
_entity_poly.pdbx_strand_id
1 'polypeptide(L)'
;MASTSETGHAKNVANFEELIGFCNGYGAAYNPSKASIKIAALQTLLTSAQGALAAVKSAKTEFDNTTNDREIAFEPLKKLSTKVLNALAATDAAQQTIDDANAVNFKIQGRRASAKAVAKPAKEGEKPVEPNNISTSQQSYDSQVDNFAKLIETLSAEPLYAPNEVELQVASLNTLLADLRSKNSAVITATANLSNARIQRDKILYADLTGLYDIAQAVKQYAKSVFGATSPQFGQVSGIKFTTA
;
A
#
# COMPACT_ATOMS: atom_id res chain seq x y z
N MET A 1 19.39 -32.29 6.91
CA MET A 1 18.30 -31.38 7.33
C MET A 1 18.83 -29.96 7.18
N ALA A 2 18.38 -29.24 6.15
CA ALA A 2 18.83 -27.88 5.85
C ALA A 2 18.46 -26.90 6.98
N SER A 3 19.18 -25.78 7.07
CA SER A 3 19.21 -24.84 8.20
C SER A 3 17.84 -24.51 8.82
N THR A 4 17.73 -24.65 10.14
CA THR A 4 16.51 -24.51 10.96
C THR A 4 16.17 -23.07 11.38
N SER A 5 16.64 -22.08 10.62
CA SER A 5 16.46 -20.64 10.89
C SER A 5 15.36 -19.98 10.05
N GLU A 6 14.80 -20.67 9.05
CA GLU A 6 13.71 -20.12 8.25
C GLU A 6 12.44 -19.98 9.11
N THR A 7 11.88 -18.77 9.15
CA THR A 7 10.69 -18.40 9.93
C THR A 7 9.72 -17.58 9.07
N GLY A 8 8.49 -17.37 9.55
CA GLY A 8 7.49 -16.53 8.90
C GLY A 8 6.21 -17.26 8.50
N HIS A 9 5.25 -16.51 7.96
CA HIS A 9 3.88 -17.00 7.71
C HIS A 9 3.84 -18.24 6.81
N ALA A 10 4.56 -18.22 5.67
CA ALA A 10 4.61 -19.35 4.75
C ALA A 10 5.24 -20.59 5.40
N LYS A 11 6.27 -20.38 6.22
CA LYS A 11 6.94 -21.48 6.92
C LYS A 11 6.05 -22.10 8.00
N ASN A 12 5.29 -21.29 8.74
CA ASN A 12 4.26 -21.80 9.65
C ASN A 12 3.22 -22.66 8.94
N VAL A 13 2.74 -22.24 7.77
CA VAL A 13 1.76 -23.02 6.99
C VAL A 13 2.36 -24.35 6.50
N ALA A 14 3.58 -24.34 5.98
CA ALA A 14 4.28 -25.57 5.58
C ALA A 14 4.54 -26.52 6.76
N ASN A 15 4.94 -25.97 7.91
CA ASN A 15 5.15 -26.74 9.13
C ASN A 15 3.83 -27.30 9.69
N PHE A 16 2.70 -26.62 9.47
CA PHE A 16 1.38 -27.13 9.83
C PHE A 16 0.96 -28.30 8.94
N GLU A 17 1.24 -28.22 7.65
CA GLU A 17 1.05 -29.33 6.72
C GLU A 17 1.89 -30.56 7.12
N GLU A 18 3.15 -30.35 7.48
CA GLU A 18 4.03 -31.40 8.03
C GLU A 18 3.44 -32.02 9.32
N LEU A 19 2.98 -31.19 10.26
CA LEU A 19 2.34 -31.63 11.50
C LEU A 19 1.09 -32.49 11.22
N ILE A 20 0.25 -32.08 10.27
CA ILE A 20 -0.93 -32.85 9.83
C ILE A 20 -0.50 -34.18 9.21
N GLY A 21 0.57 -34.20 8.42
CA GLY A 21 1.14 -35.42 7.83
C GLY A 21 1.49 -36.46 8.90
N PHE A 22 2.17 -36.05 9.98
CA PHE A 22 2.43 -36.94 11.10
C PHE A 22 1.15 -37.40 11.82
N CYS A 23 0.20 -36.50 12.06
CA CYS A 23 -1.08 -36.86 12.69
C CYS A 23 -1.85 -37.91 11.87
N ASN A 24 -1.84 -37.81 10.54
CA ASN A 24 -2.40 -38.82 9.65
C ASN A 24 -1.64 -40.15 9.75
N GLY A 25 -0.30 -40.10 9.78
CA GLY A 25 0.55 -41.29 9.92
C GLY A 25 0.34 -42.06 11.23
N TYR A 26 -0.15 -41.41 12.28
CA TYR A 26 -0.53 -42.06 13.54
C TYR A 26 -1.83 -42.88 13.46
N GLY A 27 -2.64 -42.68 12.42
CA GLY A 27 -3.89 -43.42 12.22
C GLY A 27 -4.83 -43.33 13.42
N ALA A 28 -5.41 -44.47 13.82
CA ALA A 28 -6.40 -44.54 14.90
C ALA A 28 -5.88 -44.08 16.28
N ALA A 29 -4.55 -44.03 16.48
CA ALA A 29 -3.97 -43.55 17.73
C ALA A 29 -4.13 -42.01 17.89
N TYR A 30 -4.28 -41.26 16.80
CA TYR A 30 -4.61 -39.84 16.85
C TYR A 30 -6.14 -39.65 16.83
N ASN A 31 -6.76 -39.59 18.01
CA ASN A 31 -8.22 -39.51 18.17
C ASN A 31 -8.66 -38.43 19.19
N PRO A 32 -8.41 -37.14 18.92
CA PRO A 32 -8.70 -36.09 19.89
C PRO A 32 -10.20 -35.83 20.06
N SER A 33 -10.62 -35.56 21.30
CA SER A 33 -12.00 -35.15 21.61
C SER A 33 -12.29 -33.71 21.17
N LYS A 34 -11.30 -32.80 21.28
CA LYS A 34 -11.42 -31.39 20.87
C LYS A 34 -11.58 -31.29 19.35
N ALA A 35 -12.73 -30.78 18.90
CA ALA A 35 -13.11 -30.73 17.48
C ALA A 35 -12.09 -30.00 16.59
N SER A 36 -11.51 -28.90 17.07
CA SER A 36 -10.60 -28.05 16.28
C SER A 36 -9.26 -28.69 15.95
N ILE A 37 -8.88 -29.78 16.63
CA ILE A 37 -7.63 -30.52 16.36
C ILE A 37 -7.88 -31.88 15.70
N LYS A 38 -9.11 -32.18 15.29
CA LYS A 38 -9.40 -33.36 14.46
C LYS A 38 -8.86 -33.14 13.05
N ILE A 39 -8.41 -34.21 12.39
CA ILE A 39 -7.77 -34.17 11.06
C ILE A 39 -8.55 -33.32 10.05
N ALA A 40 -9.87 -33.50 9.96
CA ALA A 40 -10.71 -32.72 9.03
C ALA A 40 -10.65 -31.21 9.31
N ALA A 41 -10.72 -30.80 10.58
CA ALA A 41 -10.63 -29.39 10.96
C ALA A 41 -9.23 -28.82 10.68
N LEU A 42 -8.17 -29.61 10.92
CA LEU A 42 -6.80 -29.21 10.61
C LEU A 42 -6.60 -29.00 9.09
N GLN A 43 -7.14 -29.90 8.26
CA GLN A 43 -7.09 -29.76 6.80
C GLN A 43 -7.85 -28.51 6.32
N THR A 44 -9.04 -28.24 6.87
CA THR A 44 -9.79 -27.00 6.55
C THR A 44 -8.99 -25.74 6.93
N LEU A 45 -8.35 -25.74 8.09
CA LEU A 45 -7.50 -24.63 8.53
C LEU A 45 -6.26 -24.47 7.64
N LEU A 46 -5.63 -25.56 7.21
CA LEU A 46 -4.50 -25.54 6.28
C LEU A 46 -4.90 -24.90 4.94
N THR A 47 -6.00 -25.35 4.33
CA THR A 47 -6.52 -24.77 3.08
C THR A 47 -6.82 -23.28 3.24
N SER A 48 -7.44 -22.90 4.36
CA SER A 48 -7.75 -21.49 4.66
C SER A 48 -6.47 -20.65 4.78
N ALA A 49 -5.44 -21.17 5.45
CA ALA A 49 -4.16 -20.51 5.61
C ALA A 49 -3.40 -20.35 4.28
N GLN A 50 -3.37 -21.40 3.44
CA GLN A 50 -2.81 -21.35 2.09
C GLN A 50 -3.55 -20.30 1.23
N GLY A 51 -4.88 -20.29 1.27
CA GLY A 51 -5.72 -19.30 0.60
C GLY A 51 -5.43 -17.87 1.06
N ALA A 52 -5.26 -17.64 2.36
CA ALA A 52 -4.92 -16.33 2.91
C ALA A 52 -3.54 -15.83 2.46
N LEU A 53 -2.54 -16.72 2.40
CA LEU A 53 -1.22 -16.36 1.85
C LEU A 53 -1.30 -15.99 0.37
N ALA A 54 -2.08 -16.74 -0.43
CA ALA A 54 -2.29 -16.43 -1.84
C ALA A 54 -3.01 -15.08 -2.02
N ALA A 55 -4.04 -14.82 -1.22
CA ALA A 55 -4.78 -13.55 -1.24
C ALA A 55 -3.87 -12.34 -0.94
N VAL A 56 -2.99 -12.44 0.06
CA VAL A 56 -2.01 -11.37 0.36
C VAL A 56 -1.03 -11.16 -0.80
N LYS A 57 -0.53 -12.23 -1.43
CA LYS A 57 0.35 -12.13 -2.60
C LYS A 57 -0.33 -11.42 -3.76
N SER A 58 -1.54 -11.85 -4.11
CA SER A 58 -2.33 -11.24 -5.19
C SER A 58 -2.64 -9.76 -4.91
N ALA A 59 -3.10 -9.43 -3.70
CA ALA A 59 -3.37 -8.04 -3.32
C ALA A 59 -2.11 -7.16 -3.32
N LYS A 60 -0.93 -7.73 -2.97
CA LYS A 60 0.34 -7.00 -3.03
C LYS A 60 0.76 -6.72 -4.47
N THR A 61 0.64 -7.70 -5.37
CA THR A 61 0.91 -7.50 -6.80
C THR A 61 0.00 -6.41 -7.39
N GLU A 62 -1.29 -6.42 -7.05
CA GLU A 62 -2.22 -5.38 -7.50
C GLU A 62 -1.86 -4.00 -6.97
N PHE A 63 -1.48 -3.90 -5.70
CA PHE A 63 -0.99 -2.65 -5.11
C PHE A 63 0.26 -2.12 -5.83
N ASP A 64 1.20 -3.00 -6.18
CA ASP A 64 2.42 -2.62 -6.90
C ASP A 64 2.09 -2.13 -8.32
N ASN A 65 1.26 -2.87 -9.05
CA ASN A 65 0.86 -2.52 -10.41
C ASN A 65 0.11 -1.17 -10.44
N THR A 66 -0.88 -0.98 -9.55
CA THR A 66 -1.64 0.28 -9.49
C THR A 66 -0.76 1.46 -9.07
N THR A 67 0.24 1.24 -8.21
CA THR A 67 1.22 2.27 -7.84
C THR A 67 2.08 2.67 -9.05
N ASN A 68 2.61 1.69 -9.79
CA ASN A 68 3.40 1.92 -11.00
C ASN A 68 2.59 2.67 -12.06
N ASP A 69 1.36 2.23 -12.31
CA ASP A 69 0.45 2.89 -13.25
C ASP A 69 0.20 4.35 -12.90
N ARG A 70 -0.02 4.65 -11.60
CA ARG A 70 -0.18 6.02 -11.13
C ARG A 70 1.10 6.82 -11.31
N GLU A 71 2.26 6.27 -10.99
CA GLU A 71 3.53 6.97 -11.18
C GLU A 71 3.76 7.35 -12.65
N ILE A 72 3.56 6.41 -13.56
CA ILE A 72 3.69 6.61 -15.01
C ILE A 72 2.70 7.68 -15.50
N ALA A 73 1.42 7.61 -15.07
CA ALA A 73 0.41 8.56 -15.51
C ALA A 73 0.72 10.01 -15.06
N PHE A 74 1.32 10.19 -13.88
CA PHE A 74 1.66 11.52 -13.36
C PHE A 74 2.99 12.08 -13.87
N GLU A 75 3.89 11.24 -14.40
CA GLU A 75 5.20 11.66 -14.91
C GLU A 75 5.15 12.87 -15.87
N PRO A 76 4.29 12.90 -16.91
CA PRO A 76 4.27 14.02 -17.86
C PRO A 76 3.62 15.30 -17.30
N LEU A 77 2.90 15.23 -16.17
CA LEU A 77 2.00 16.30 -15.70
C LEU A 77 2.71 17.66 -15.55
N LYS A 78 3.90 17.67 -14.95
CA LYS A 78 4.67 18.90 -14.72
C LYS A 78 5.11 19.56 -16.01
N LYS A 79 5.61 18.77 -16.97
CA LYS A 79 6.05 19.26 -18.28
C LYS A 79 4.85 19.79 -19.08
N LEU A 80 3.75 19.05 -19.09
CA LEU A 80 2.52 19.45 -19.76
C LEU A 80 1.95 20.76 -19.18
N SER A 81 1.86 20.87 -17.86
CA SER A 81 1.35 22.07 -17.18
C SER A 81 2.17 23.33 -17.53
N THR A 82 3.48 23.17 -17.74
CA THR A 82 4.34 24.27 -18.21
C THR A 82 4.04 24.65 -19.66
N LYS A 83 3.85 23.67 -20.56
CA LYS A 83 3.45 23.94 -21.95
C LYS A 83 2.10 24.65 -22.01
N VAL A 84 1.13 24.18 -21.23
CA VAL A 84 -0.22 24.76 -21.12
C VAL A 84 -0.16 26.22 -20.69
N LEU A 85 0.63 26.54 -19.66
CA LEU A 85 0.83 27.91 -19.21
C LEU A 85 1.44 28.79 -20.32
N ASN A 86 2.46 28.30 -21.03
CA ASN A 86 3.08 29.06 -22.11
C ASN A 86 2.15 29.27 -23.31
N ALA A 87 1.29 28.29 -23.61
CA ALA A 87 0.27 28.44 -24.64
C ALA A 87 -0.76 29.52 -24.25
N LEU A 88 -1.18 29.56 -22.98
CA LEU A 88 -2.02 30.64 -22.46
C LEU A 88 -1.32 32.00 -22.55
N ALA A 89 -0.05 32.08 -22.15
CA ALA A 89 0.73 33.32 -22.18
C ALA A 89 1.05 33.84 -23.60
N ALA A 90 0.90 33.01 -24.62
CA ALA A 90 1.05 33.41 -26.02
C ALA A 90 -0.24 33.99 -26.64
N THR A 91 -1.35 33.99 -25.88
CA THR A 91 -2.61 34.64 -26.27
C THR A 91 -2.64 36.10 -25.81
N ASP A 92 -3.69 36.84 -26.19
CA ASP A 92 -3.97 38.19 -25.67
C ASP A 92 -4.77 38.18 -24.35
N ALA A 93 -4.73 37.08 -23.58
CA ALA A 93 -5.37 36.98 -22.27
C ALA A 93 -4.84 38.05 -21.31
N ALA A 94 -5.68 38.49 -20.38
CA ALA A 94 -5.29 39.49 -19.39
C ALA A 94 -4.11 38.98 -18.54
N GLN A 95 -3.18 39.88 -18.20
CA GLN A 95 -2.01 39.53 -17.39
C GLN A 95 -2.41 38.89 -16.05
N GLN A 96 -3.52 39.34 -15.46
CA GLN A 96 -4.07 38.79 -14.22
C GLN A 96 -4.45 37.30 -14.39
N THR A 97 -5.08 36.93 -15.51
CA THR A 97 -5.41 35.53 -15.82
C THR A 97 -4.15 34.67 -15.95
N ILE A 98 -3.12 35.20 -16.61
CA ILE A 98 -1.83 34.52 -16.78
C ILE A 98 -1.14 34.34 -15.42
N ASP A 99 -1.16 35.36 -14.56
CA ASP A 99 -0.56 35.33 -13.23
C ASP A 99 -1.26 34.31 -12.31
N ASP A 100 -2.59 34.26 -12.35
CA ASP A 100 -3.39 33.28 -11.61
C ASP A 100 -3.07 31.85 -12.07
N ALA A 101 -3.05 31.60 -13.39
CA ALA A 101 -2.66 30.31 -13.95
C ALA A 101 -1.22 29.91 -13.58
N ASN A 102 -0.29 30.88 -13.56
CA ASN A 102 1.09 30.66 -13.17
C ASN A 102 1.22 30.30 -11.68
N ALA A 103 0.45 30.95 -10.80
CA ALA A 103 0.40 30.62 -9.38
C ALA A 103 -0.09 29.19 -9.13
N VAL A 104 -1.06 28.71 -9.93
CA VAL A 104 -1.50 27.30 -9.90
C VAL A 104 -0.41 26.37 -10.44
N ASN A 105 0.23 26.70 -11.58
CA ASN A 105 1.32 25.90 -12.13
C ASN A 105 2.48 25.75 -11.12
N PHE A 106 2.85 26.79 -10.38
CA PHE A 106 3.89 26.68 -9.33
C PHE A 106 3.57 25.61 -8.29
N LYS A 107 2.30 25.44 -7.91
CA LYS A 107 1.88 24.37 -6.98
C LYS A 107 2.08 22.99 -7.60
N ILE A 108 1.74 22.81 -8.87
CA ILE A 108 1.98 21.58 -9.63
C ILE A 108 3.50 21.28 -9.69
N GLN A 109 4.32 22.29 -9.94
CA GLN A 109 5.78 22.14 -9.98
C GLN A 109 6.41 21.87 -8.61
N GLY A 110 5.71 22.14 -7.50
CA GLY A 110 6.27 22.09 -6.15
C GLY A 110 7.13 23.31 -5.81
N ARG A 111 6.90 24.43 -6.49
CA ARG A 111 7.58 25.71 -6.29
C ARG A 111 6.68 26.64 -5.47
N ARG A 112 7.29 27.56 -4.72
CA ARG A 112 6.55 28.63 -4.04
C ARG A 112 6.29 29.77 -5.01
N ALA A 113 5.11 30.37 -4.93
CA ALA A 113 4.80 31.61 -5.63
C ALA A 113 5.57 32.80 -5.05
N SER A 114 5.81 32.79 -3.73
CA SER A 114 6.58 33.82 -3.03
C SER A 114 7.93 33.30 -2.52
N ALA A 115 8.93 34.18 -2.51
CA ALA A 115 10.24 33.87 -1.95
C ALA A 115 10.16 33.58 -0.45
N LYS A 116 11.07 32.73 0.06
CA LYS A 116 11.25 32.58 1.51
C LYS A 116 11.68 33.92 2.08
N ALA A 117 11.08 34.32 3.20
CA ALA A 117 11.59 35.45 3.96
C ALA A 117 13.01 35.10 4.43
N VAL A 118 13.94 36.03 4.23
CA VAL A 118 15.33 35.93 4.67
C VAL A 118 15.46 36.62 6.02
N ALA A 119 16.34 36.13 6.89
CA ALA A 119 16.62 36.76 8.17
C ALA A 119 17.04 38.22 7.96
N LYS A 120 16.42 39.13 8.72
CA LYS A 120 16.88 40.53 8.75
C LYS A 120 18.24 40.58 9.46
N PRO A 121 19.20 41.37 8.97
CA PRO A 121 20.47 41.55 9.67
C PRO A 121 20.20 42.06 11.09
N ALA A 122 20.87 41.44 12.07
CA ALA A 122 20.77 41.82 13.47
C ALA A 122 21.34 43.23 13.67
N LYS A 123 20.69 44.04 14.52
CA LYS A 123 21.32 45.24 15.09
C LYS A 123 22.38 44.82 16.11
N GLU A 124 23.39 45.66 16.31
CA GLU A 124 24.52 45.36 17.19
C GLU A 124 24.03 45.05 18.62
N GLY A 125 24.30 43.82 19.09
CA GLY A 125 23.84 43.31 20.39
C GLY A 125 22.61 42.39 20.38
N GLU A 126 21.91 42.22 19.25
CA GLU A 126 20.74 41.34 19.14
C GLU A 126 21.04 40.05 18.35
N LYS A 127 20.36 38.95 18.69
CA LYS A 127 20.38 37.73 17.86
C LYS A 127 19.53 37.96 16.59
N PRO A 128 19.95 37.47 15.41
CA PRO A 128 19.12 37.52 14.22
C PRO A 128 17.75 36.90 14.46
N VAL A 129 16.68 37.63 14.14
CA VAL A 129 15.33 37.08 14.17
C VAL A 129 15.14 36.22 12.94
N GLU A 130 15.13 34.90 13.12
CA GLU A 130 14.83 33.99 12.03
C GLU A 130 13.34 34.08 11.65
N PRO A 131 13.01 34.23 10.36
CA PRO A 131 11.63 34.27 9.92
C PRO A 131 11.02 32.88 9.99
N ASN A 132 9.84 32.79 10.61
CA ASN A 132 9.07 31.54 10.66
C ASN A 132 8.55 31.19 9.26
N ASN A 133 9.27 30.30 8.56
CA ASN A 133 8.89 29.81 7.24
C ASN A 133 8.10 28.50 7.38
N ILE A 134 6.81 28.52 7.05
CA ILE A 134 5.99 27.30 6.96
C ILE A 134 6.16 26.61 5.61
N SER A 135 6.03 25.28 5.60
CA SER A 135 5.92 24.51 4.36
C SER A 135 4.61 24.83 3.66
N THR A 136 4.66 25.11 2.37
CA THR A 136 3.49 25.35 1.50
C THR A 136 3.42 24.35 0.35
N SER A 137 4.15 23.22 0.44
CA SER A 137 4.20 22.22 -0.63
C SER A 137 2.87 21.48 -0.76
N GLN A 138 2.34 21.41 -1.98
CA GLN A 138 1.10 20.71 -2.33
C GLN A 138 1.39 19.61 -3.37
N GLN A 139 2.29 18.69 -3.03
CA GLN A 139 2.83 17.70 -3.98
C GLN A 139 2.20 16.30 -3.88
N SER A 140 1.20 16.07 -3.01
CA SER A 140 0.46 14.81 -3.04
C SER A 140 -0.26 14.62 -4.38
N TYR A 141 -0.52 13.37 -4.78
CA TYR A 141 -1.27 13.08 -6.01
C TYR A 141 -2.64 13.77 -6.02
N ASP A 142 -3.35 13.79 -4.88
CA ASP A 142 -4.62 14.52 -4.74
C ASP A 142 -4.46 16.02 -4.97
N SER A 143 -3.40 16.62 -4.40
CA SER A 143 -3.11 18.05 -4.57
C SER A 143 -2.73 18.38 -6.02
N GLN A 144 -1.97 17.53 -6.67
CA GLN A 144 -1.59 17.71 -8.07
C GLN A 144 -2.83 17.62 -8.99
N VAL A 145 -3.74 16.68 -8.73
CA VAL A 145 -5.03 16.56 -9.42
C VAL A 145 -5.89 17.80 -9.23
N ASP A 146 -6.02 18.27 -7.98
CA ASP A 146 -6.84 19.46 -7.67
C ASP A 146 -6.27 20.73 -8.32
N ASN A 147 -4.95 20.92 -8.26
CA ASN A 147 -4.30 22.06 -8.91
C ASN A 147 -4.38 21.96 -10.44
N PHE A 148 -4.26 20.77 -11.03
CA PHE A 148 -4.43 20.60 -12.47
C PHE A 148 -5.87 20.86 -12.92
N ALA A 149 -6.86 20.42 -12.14
CA ALA A 149 -8.26 20.77 -12.38
C ALA A 149 -8.50 22.29 -12.36
N LYS A 150 -7.95 23.00 -11.37
CA LYS A 150 -8.03 24.47 -11.29
C LYS A 150 -7.40 25.16 -12.50
N LEU A 151 -6.27 24.64 -12.98
CA LEU A 151 -5.64 25.15 -14.20
C LEU A 151 -6.59 24.98 -15.39
N ILE A 152 -7.18 23.79 -15.58
CA ILE A 152 -8.13 23.52 -16.66
C ILE A 152 -9.37 24.42 -16.60
N GLU A 153 -9.92 24.67 -15.40
CA GLU A 153 -11.04 25.60 -15.23
C GLU A 153 -10.68 27.02 -15.67
N THR A 154 -9.46 27.48 -15.34
CA THR A 154 -8.96 28.80 -15.78
C THR A 154 -8.90 28.88 -17.31
N LEU A 155 -8.39 27.84 -17.97
CA LEU A 155 -8.32 27.77 -19.44
C LEU A 155 -9.70 27.70 -20.08
N SER A 156 -10.63 26.98 -19.46
CA SER A 156 -12.01 26.84 -19.98
C SER A 156 -12.79 28.14 -19.90
N ALA A 157 -12.45 29.00 -18.93
CA ALA A 157 -13.06 30.31 -18.74
C ALA A 157 -12.43 31.41 -19.61
N GLU A 158 -11.26 31.18 -20.20
CA GLU A 158 -10.55 32.15 -21.04
C GLU A 158 -10.90 31.93 -22.54
N PRO A 159 -11.72 32.79 -23.15
CA PRO A 159 -12.18 32.59 -24.53
C PRO A 159 -11.05 32.63 -25.57
N LEU A 160 -9.91 33.26 -25.25
CA LEU A 160 -8.76 33.34 -26.15
C LEU A 160 -7.89 32.07 -26.13
N TYR A 161 -8.13 31.14 -25.19
CA TYR A 161 -7.40 29.88 -25.13
C TYR A 161 -7.94 28.85 -26.14
N ALA A 162 -7.45 28.92 -27.37
CA ALA A 162 -7.84 28.02 -28.46
C ALA A 162 -6.61 27.36 -29.16
N PRO A 163 -5.87 26.46 -28.47
CA PRO A 163 -4.68 25.84 -29.04
C PRO A 163 -5.01 24.84 -30.15
N ASN A 164 -4.13 24.75 -31.15
CA ASN A 164 -4.25 23.80 -32.26
C ASN A 164 -3.66 22.43 -31.89
N GLU A 165 -2.71 22.39 -30.97
CA GLU A 165 -2.06 21.19 -30.48
C GLU A 165 -3.04 20.38 -29.62
N VAL A 166 -3.40 19.18 -30.09
CA VAL A 166 -4.38 18.31 -29.44
C VAL A 166 -4.06 18.07 -27.96
N GLU A 167 -2.78 17.91 -27.59
CA GLU A 167 -2.36 17.69 -26.19
C GLU A 167 -2.64 18.88 -25.25
N LEU A 168 -2.81 20.10 -25.78
CA LEU A 168 -3.06 21.32 -25.02
C LEU A 168 -4.53 21.70 -24.97
N GLN A 169 -5.37 21.07 -25.79
CA GLN A 169 -6.81 21.33 -25.82
C GLN A 169 -7.48 20.90 -24.52
N VAL A 170 -8.42 21.71 -24.03
CA VAL A 170 -9.19 21.48 -22.79
C VAL A 170 -9.81 20.08 -22.73
N ALA A 171 -10.28 19.54 -23.86
CA ALA A 171 -10.83 18.17 -23.92
C ALA A 171 -9.79 17.09 -23.58
N SER A 172 -8.58 17.20 -24.12
CA SER A 172 -7.47 16.28 -23.83
C SER A 172 -6.99 16.42 -22.39
N LEU A 173 -6.91 17.66 -21.87
CA LEU A 173 -6.53 17.91 -20.49
C LEU A 173 -7.54 17.32 -19.50
N ASN A 174 -8.84 17.44 -19.79
CA ASN A 174 -9.90 16.80 -18.99
C ASN A 174 -9.85 15.27 -19.04
N THR A 175 -9.50 14.71 -20.21
CA THR A 175 -9.30 13.26 -20.36
C THR A 175 -8.15 12.78 -19.47
N LEU A 176 -7.01 13.49 -19.48
CA LEU A 176 -5.90 13.21 -18.58
C LEU A 176 -6.31 13.37 -17.11
N LEU A 177 -7.01 14.46 -16.74
CA LEU A 177 -7.48 14.68 -15.37
C LEU A 177 -8.34 13.52 -14.84
N ALA A 178 -9.24 13.00 -15.67
CA ALA A 178 -10.07 11.84 -15.34
C ALA A 178 -9.21 10.57 -15.13
N ASP A 179 -8.23 10.34 -15.99
CA ASP A 179 -7.29 9.21 -15.84
C ASP A 179 -6.46 9.32 -14.54
N LEU A 180 -5.88 10.49 -14.26
CA LEU A 180 -5.12 10.74 -13.02
C LEU A 180 -5.97 10.47 -11.76
N ARG A 181 -7.23 10.91 -11.76
CA ARG A 181 -8.19 10.63 -10.67
C ARG A 181 -8.48 9.14 -10.52
N SER A 182 -8.70 8.46 -11.64
CA SER A 182 -8.97 7.02 -11.69
C SER A 182 -7.79 6.22 -11.14
N LYS A 183 -6.57 6.47 -11.63
CA LYS A 183 -5.34 5.81 -11.18
C LYS A 183 -5.04 6.08 -9.71
N ASN A 184 -5.28 7.30 -9.23
CA ASN A 184 -5.12 7.59 -7.81
C ASN A 184 -6.14 6.84 -6.93
N SER A 185 -7.41 6.76 -7.36
CA SER A 185 -8.46 6.01 -6.67
C SER A 185 -8.20 4.49 -6.66
N ALA A 186 -7.60 3.97 -7.73
CA ALA A 186 -7.20 2.56 -7.83
C ALA A 186 -6.16 2.20 -6.75
N VAL A 187 -5.15 3.05 -6.52
CA VAL A 187 -4.16 2.82 -5.44
C VAL A 187 -4.80 2.85 -4.06
N ILE A 188 -5.74 3.78 -3.80
CA ILE A 188 -6.48 3.85 -2.53
C ILE A 188 -7.21 2.52 -2.29
N THR A 189 -7.89 2.01 -3.30
CA THR A 189 -8.64 0.74 -3.25
C THR A 189 -7.69 -0.44 -3.03
N ALA A 190 -6.59 -0.53 -3.78
CA ALA A 190 -5.60 -1.60 -3.65
C ALA A 190 -4.93 -1.59 -2.27
N THR A 191 -4.69 -0.41 -1.69
CA THR A 191 -4.16 -0.26 -0.33
C THR A 191 -5.10 -0.86 0.71
N ALA A 192 -6.40 -0.53 0.63
CA ALA A 192 -7.41 -1.07 1.54
C ALA A 192 -7.51 -2.61 1.40
N ASN A 193 -7.52 -3.12 0.17
CA ASN A 193 -7.58 -4.55 -0.10
C ASN A 193 -6.37 -5.30 0.46
N LEU A 194 -5.16 -4.79 0.26
CA LEU A 194 -3.94 -5.38 0.82
C LEU A 194 -3.95 -5.37 2.36
N SER A 195 -4.41 -4.28 2.97
CA SER A 195 -4.56 -4.18 4.42
C SER A 195 -5.53 -5.23 4.97
N ASN A 196 -6.72 -5.33 4.36
CA ASN A 196 -7.74 -6.32 4.75
C ASN A 196 -7.26 -7.76 4.56
N ALA A 197 -6.54 -8.06 3.47
CA ALA A 197 -5.97 -9.38 3.23
C ALA A 197 -4.95 -9.76 4.32
N ARG A 198 -4.11 -8.81 4.78
CA ARG A 198 -3.17 -9.02 5.88
C ARG A 198 -3.89 -9.28 7.21
N ILE A 199 -4.94 -8.51 7.52
CA ILE A 199 -5.77 -8.74 8.71
C ILE A 199 -6.38 -10.15 8.71
N GLN A 200 -6.95 -10.60 7.57
CA GLN A 200 -7.53 -11.94 7.49
C GLN A 200 -6.49 -13.03 7.62
N ARG A 201 -5.32 -12.87 6.99
CA ARG A 201 -4.18 -13.78 7.19
C ARG A 201 -3.80 -13.87 8.66
N ASP A 202 -3.65 -12.73 9.34
CA ASP A 202 -3.21 -12.71 10.73
C ASP A 202 -4.26 -13.33 11.65
N LYS A 203 -5.54 -13.10 11.39
CA LYS A 203 -6.65 -13.79 12.08
C LYS A 203 -6.56 -15.31 11.91
N ILE A 204 -6.35 -15.79 10.69
CA ILE A 204 -6.28 -17.25 10.42
C ILE A 204 -5.03 -17.88 11.05
N LEU A 205 -3.90 -17.17 11.07
CA LEU A 205 -2.65 -17.71 11.55
C LEU A 205 -2.44 -17.57 13.07
N TYR A 206 -2.96 -16.49 13.66
CA TYR A 206 -2.52 -16.03 14.99
C TYR A 206 -3.65 -15.62 15.93
N ALA A 207 -4.92 -15.76 15.56
CA ALA A 207 -6.00 -15.50 16.52
C ALA A 207 -5.92 -16.43 17.72
N ASP A 208 -6.17 -15.90 18.92
CA ASP A 208 -6.18 -16.67 20.15
C ASP A 208 -7.09 -17.89 20.04
N LEU A 209 -6.58 -19.05 20.48
CA LEU A 209 -7.24 -20.37 20.55
C LEU A 209 -7.67 -21.00 19.23
N THR A 210 -7.73 -20.22 18.15
CA THR A 210 -8.36 -20.59 16.86
C THR A 210 -7.42 -20.47 15.68
N GLY A 211 -6.39 -19.64 15.78
CA GLY A 211 -5.36 -19.46 14.78
C GLY A 211 -4.46 -20.68 14.67
N LEU A 212 -3.86 -20.85 13.48
CA LEU A 212 -2.97 -21.96 13.16
C LEU A 212 -1.87 -22.18 14.20
N TYR A 213 -1.26 -21.12 14.72
CA TYR A 213 -0.23 -21.21 15.75
C TYR A 213 -0.73 -21.95 17.00
N ASP A 214 -1.84 -21.50 17.60
CA ASP A 214 -2.39 -22.08 18.82
C ASP A 214 -2.94 -23.49 18.60
N ILE A 215 -3.57 -23.72 17.45
CA ILE A 215 -4.04 -25.05 17.04
C ILE A 215 -2.86 -26.01 16.93
N ALA A 216 -1.75 -25.60 16.33
CA ALA A 216 -0.54 -26.42 16.25
C ALA A 216 0.03 -26.76 17.64
N GLN A 217 0.04 -25.81 18.59
CA GLN A 217 0.46 -26.10 19.96
C GLN A 217 -0.47 -27.11 20.63
N ALA A 218 -1.78 -26.99 20.45
CA ALA A 218 -2.76 -27.93 20.99
C ALA A 218 -2.60 -29.34 20.41
N VAL A 219 -2.32 -29.47 19.12
CA VAL A 219 -2.03 -30.76 18.46
C VAL A 219 -0.79 -31.41 19.09
N LYS A 220 0.29 -30.65 19.29
CA LYS A 220 1.51 -31.16 19.93
C LYS A 220 1.27 -31.62 21.37
N GLN A 221 0.51 -30.85 22.14
CA GLN A 221 0.15 -31.23 23.51
C GLN A 221 -0.67 -32.52 23.53
N TYR A 222 -1.61 -32.68 22.61
CA TYR A 222 -2.39 -33.91 22.48
C TYR A 222 -1.50 -35.10 22.11
N ALA A 223 -0.63 -34.97 21.11
CA ALA A 223 0.34 -36.01 20.77
C ALA A 223 1.22 -36.39 21.97
N LYS A 224 1.68 -35.40 22.75
CA LYS A 224 2.42 -35.64 24.00
C LYS A 224 1.62 -36.44 25.01
N SER A 225 0.32 -36.16 25.15
CA SER A 225 -0.55 -36.85 26.12
C SER A 225 -0.85 -38.31 25.75
N VAL A 226 -1.02 -38.60 24.46
CA VAL A 226 -1.40 -39.95 24.00
C VAL A 226 -0.19 -40.87 23.89
N PHE A 227 0.93 -40.37 23.37
CA PHE A 227 2.13 -41.20 23.13
C PHE A 227 3.15 -41.11 24.28
N GLY A 228 3.12 -40.04 25.08
CA GLY A 228 4.09 -39.76 26.13
C GLY A 228 5.25 -38.86 25.67
N ALA A 229 5.84 -38.14 26.62
CA ALA A 229 6.82 -37.08 26.37
C ALA A 229 8.16 -37.55 25.76
N THR A 230 8.52 -38.83 25.93
CA THR A 230 9.76 -39.42 25.41
C THR A 230 9.52 -40.34 24.21
N SER A 231 8.29 -40.39 23.71
CA SER A 231 7.94 -41.27 22.59
C SER A 231 8.55 -40.80 21.27
N PRO A 232 8.92 -41.72 20.36
CA PRO A 232 9.32 -41.37 19.00
C PRO A 232 8.26 -40.54 18.26
N GLN A 233 6.98 -40.85 18.46
CA GLN A 233 5.85 -40.13 17.86
C GLN A 233 5.84 -38.66 18.31
N PHE A 234 5.90 -38.39 19.61
CA PHE A 234 5.99 -37.00 20.07
C PHE A 234 7.29 -36.32 19.60
N GLY A 235 8.39 -37.06 19.50
CA GLY A 235 9.66 -36.59 18.94
C GLY A 235 9.52 -36.01 17.53
N GLN A 236 8.72 -36.64 16.66
CA GLN A 236 8.49 -36.17 15.28
C GLN A 236 7.83 -34.79 15.22
N VAL A 237 6.88 -34.50 16.12
CA VAL A 237 6.11 -33.26 16.08
C VAL A 237 6.66 -32.16 16.99
N SER A 238 7.36 -32.53 18.06
CA SER A 238 7.84 -31.59 19.08
C SER A 238 8.79 -30.53 18.50
N GLY A 239 9.69 -30.92 17.59
CA GLY A 239 10.69 -30.05 16.96
C GLY A 239 10.15 -29.11 15.87
N ILE A 240 8.92 -29.31 15.38
CA ILE A 240 8.34 -28.51 14.29
C ILE A 240 8.09 -27.09 14.78
N LYS A 241 8.87 -26.09 14.36
CA LYS A 241 8.77 -24.73 14.91
C LYS A 241 7.54 -23.98 14.39
N PHE A 242 6.85 -23.28 15.26
CA PHE A 242 5.85 -22.26 14.91
C PHE A 242 6.23 -20.97 15.62
N THR A 243 6.13 -19.83 14.92
CA THR A 243 6.38 -18.50 15.50
C THR A 243 5.13 -17.64 15.40
N THR A 244 4.96 -16.70 16.32
CA THR A 244 3.91 -15.67 16.22
C THR A 244 4.28 -14.64 15.13
N ALA A 245 3.34 -13.75 14.81
CA ALA A 245 3.58 -12.60 13.93
C ALA A 245 4.65 -11.66 14.48
#